data_AF-A0A359F2H2-F1
#
_entry.id   AF-A0A359F2H2-F1
#
_cell.length_a   1.000
_cell.length_b   1.000
_cell.length_c   1.000
_cell.angle_alpha   90.00
_cell.angle_beta   90.00
_cell.angle_gamma   90.00
#
_symmetry.space_group_name_H-M   'P 1'
#
loop_
_entity.id
_entity.type
_entity.pdbx_description
1 polymer ?
#
loop_
_entity_poly.entity_id
_entity_poly.type
_entity_poly.pdbx_seq_one_letter_code
_entity_poly.pdbx_strand_id
1 'polypeptide(L)'
;EAGYLLCGNPEEVNEQIAKYQEVGCDQLVFGLPNEGFEHDEVLEMIELFGTHVIPNFDTDPIHSTTRFRAEAKRKYPDFANPLPENLDVTVIPTNALIPLSS
;
A
#
# COMPACT_ATOMS: atom_id res chain seq x y z
N GLU A 1 5.29 -26.08 6.46
CA GLU A 1 4.75 -25.64 5.15
C GLU A 1 5.22 -24.24 4.87
N ALA A 2 5.51 -23.92 3.62
CA ALA A 2 5.98 -22.60 3.28
C ALA A 2 4.78 -21.65 3.16
N GLY A 3 4.74 -20.61 4.01
CA GLY A 3 3.64 -19.64 4.15
C GLY A 3 3.55 -18.70 2.95
N TYR A 4 3.26 -19.24 1.77
CA TYR A 4 3.19 -18.49 0.51
C TYR A 4 1.78 -17.95 0.22
N LEU A 5 0.73 -18.51 0.81
CA LEU A 5 -0.64 -18.09 0.56
C LEU A 5 -1.48 -18.15 1.84
N LEU A 6 -2.03 -17.01 2.24
CA LEU A 6 -3.08 -16.94 3.27
C LEU A 6 -4.40 -17.32 2.60
N CYS A 7 -4.86 -18.54 2.85
CA CYS A 7 -6.06 -19.09 2.22
C CYS A 7 -6.82 -19.97 3.21
N GLY A 8 -8.14 -19.97 3.09
CA GLY A 8 -9.05 -20.68 3.99
C GLY A 8 -10.26 -19.84 4.36
N ASN A 9 -10.99 -20.29 5.37
CA ASN A 9 -12.01 -19.48 6.03
C ASN A 9 -11.38 -18.36 6.88
N PRO A 10 -12.16 -17.35 7.34
CA PRO A 10 -11.62 -16.25 8.14
C PRO A 10 -10.85 -16.70 9.40
N GLU A 11 -11.32 -17.74 10.09
CA GLU A 11 -10.67 -18.28 11.29
C GLU A 11 -9.28 -18.84 10.98
N GLU A 12 -9.16 -19.66 9.94
CA GLU A 12 -7.90 -20.21 9.45
C GLU A 12 -6.93 -19.11 9.01
N VAL A 13 -7.43 -18.08 8.34
CA VAL A 13 -6.63 -16.92 7.93
C VAL A 13 -6.14 -16.14 9.16
N ASN A 14 -6.97 -15.94 10.17
CA ASN A 14 -6.58 -15.29 11.43
C ASN A 14 -5.45 -16.06 12.13
N GLU A 15 -5.54 -17.40 12.22
CA GLU A 15 -4.48 -18.24 12.79
C GLU A 15 -3.18 -18.16 11.98
N GLN A 16 -3.27 -18.05 10.66
CA GLN A 16 -2.10 -17.90 9.80
C GLN A 16 -1.45 -16.52 9.97
N ILE A 17 -2.23 -15.43 10.07
CA ILE A 17 -1.72 -14.07 10.30
C ILE A 17 -1.02 -13.97 11.66
N ALA A 18 -1.54 -14.63 12.70
CA ALA A 18 -0.94 -14.62 14.04
C ALA A 18 0.54 -15.05 14.03
N LYS A 19 0.92 -15.99 13.16
CA LYS A 19 2.31 -16.45 12.99
C LYS A 19 3.24 -15.35 12.47
N TYR A 20 2.73 -14.42 11.66
CA TYR A 20 3.51 -13.26 11.20
C TYR A 20 3.73 -12.25 12.33
N GLN A 21 2.75 -12.07 13.22
CA GLN A 21 2.94 -11.24 14.41
C GLN A 21 3.99 -11.81 15.34
N GLU A 22 4.04 -13.13 15.54
CA GLU A 22 5.03 -13.80 16.40
C GLU A 22 6.48 -13.54 15.96
N VAL A 23 6.73 -13.39 14.64
CA VAL A 23 8.05 -13.09 14.10
C VAL A 23 8.36 -11.58 14.00
N GLY A 24 7.43 -10.74 14.46
CA GLY A 24 7.61 -9.28 14.51
C GLY A 24 7.32 -8.57 13.19
N CYS A 25 6.55 -9.17 12.26
CA CYS A 25 6.06 -8.43 11.11
C CYS A 25 5.15 -7.29 11.54
N ASP A 26 5.42 -6.08 11.06
CA ASP A 26 4.70 -4.85 11.38
C ASP A 26 3.70 -4.43 10.29
N GLN A 27 3.83 -5.03 9.09
CA GLN A 27 2.93 -4.80 7.97
C GLN A 27 2.73 -6.09 7.17
N LEU A 28 1.48 -6.36 6.83
CA LEU A 28 1.07 -7.43 5.94
C LEU A 28 0.27 -6.84 4.78
N VAL A 29 0.56 -7.27 3.55
CA VAL A 29 -0.12 -6.80 2.34
C VAL A 29 -0.76 -7.99 1.66
N PHE A 30 -2.06 -7.90 1.40
CA PHE A 30 -2.83 -8.93 0.72
C PHE A 30 -2.86 -8.64 -0.78
N GLY A 31 -2.17 -9.47 -1.55
CA GLY A 31 -2.33 -9.51 -3.00
C GLY A 31 -3.53 -10.38 -3.34
N LEU A 32 -4.55 -9.79 -3.96
CA LEU A 32 -5.69 -10.56 -4.45
C LEU A 32 -5.29 -11.25 -5.76
N PRO A 33 -5.52 -12.57 -5.91
CA PRO A 33 -5.26 -13.26 -7.16
C PRO A 33 -6.13 -12.64 -8.26
N ASN A 34 -5.47 -12.15 -9.32
CA ASN A 34 -6.11 -11.52 -10.47
C ASN A 34 -6.48 -12.53 -11.57
N GLU A 35 -5.90 -13.73 -11.53
CA GLU A 35 -6.17 -14.79 -12.50
C GLU A 35 -7.14 -15.82 -11.90
N GLY A 36 -8.25 -16.07 -12.60
CA GLY A 36 -9.17 -17.16 -12.28
C GLY A 36 -10.34 -16.81 -11.35
N PHE A 37 -10.49 -15.54 -10.96
CA PHE A 37 -11.63 -15.06 -10.19
C PHE A 37 -12.44 -14.02 -10.98
N GLU A 38 -13.75 -14.12 -10.89
CA GLU A 38 -14.68 -13.12 -11.41
C GLU A 38 -14.70 -11.88 -10.49
N HIS A 39 -15.15 -10.75 -11.02
CA HIS A 39 -15.16 -9.48 -10.28
C HIS A 39 -15.93 -9.57 -8.95
N ASP A 40 -17.09 -10.23 -8.96
CA ASP A 40 -17.95 -10.35 -7.77
C ASP A 40 -17.30 -11.21 -6.68
N GLU A 41 -16.53 -12.23 -7.06
CA GLU A 41 -15.78 -13.07 -6.11
C GLU A 41 -14.66 -12.27 -5.45
N VAL A 42 -14.01 -11.39 -6.20
CA VAL A 42 -13.00 -10.46 -5.65
C VAL A 42 -13.64 -9.48 -4.66
N LEU A 43 -14.83 -8.96 -4.98
CA LEU A 43 -15.57 -8.08 -4.07
C LEU A 43 -16.00 -8.80 -2.78
N GLU A 44 -16.52 -10.02 -2.90
CA GLU A 44 -16.88 -10.85 -1.75
C GLU A 44 -15.66 -11.12 -0.85
N MET A 45 -14.50 -11.41 -1.44
CA MET A 45 -13.25 -11.60 -0.69
C MET A 45 -12.83 -10.32 0.04
N ILE A 46 -12.93 -9.15 -0.60
CA ILE A 46 -12.63 -7.86 0.03
C ILE A 46 -13.57 -7.60 1.21
N GLU A 47 -14.87 -7.86 1.04
CA GLU A 47 -15.87 -7.69 2.10
C GLU A 47 -15.59 -8.63 3.27
N LEU A 48 -15.31 -9.91 3.00
CA LEU A 48 -15.01 -10.91 4.01
C LEU A 48 -13.76 -10.55 4.83
N PHE A 49 -12.68 -10.11 4.17
CA PHE A 49 -11.46 -9.67 4.86
C PHE A 49 -11.69 -8.39 5.67
N GLY A 50 -12.42 -7.42 5.11
CA GLY A 50 -12.72 -6.15 5.77
C GLY A 50 -13.62 -6.30 7.00
N THR A 51 -14.46 -7.33 7.04
CA THR A 51 -15.42 -7.57 8.12
C THR A 51 -14.92 -8.55 9.17
N HIS A 52 -14.23 -9.63 8.77
CA HIS A 52 -13.93 -10.75 9.67
C HIS A 52 -12.43 -10.95 9.97
N VAL A 53 -11.53 -10.35 9.21
CA VAL A 53 -10.08 -10.57 9.35
C VAL A 53 -9.36 -9.31 9.83
N ILE A 54 -9.40 -8.24 9.04
CA ILE A 54 -8.65 -7.00 9.30
C ILE A 54 -8.96 -6.40 10.69
N PRO A 55 -10.22 -6.33 11.15
CA PRO A 55 -10.55 -5.72 12.45
C PRO A 55 -9.92 -6.43 13.67
N ASN A 56 -9.49 -7.69 13.53
CA ASN A 56 -8.83 -8.42 14.62
C ASN A 56 -7.38 -7.98 14.84
N PHE A 57 -6.76 -7.35 13.84
CA PHE A 57 -5.34 -6.97 13.85
C PHE A 57 -5.12 -5.46 13.73
N ASP A 58 -5.90 -4.78 12.88
CA ASP A 58 -5.87 -3.33 12.71
C ASP A 58 -7.02 -2.68 13.48
N THR A 59 -6.79 -2.50 14.78
CA THR A 59 -7.79 -1.92 15.71
C THR A 59 -7.69 -0.40 15.84
N ASP A 60 -6.61 0.19 15.30
CA ASP A 60 -6.41 1.63 15.34
C ASP A 60 -7.14 2.29 14.17
N PRO A 61 -8.08 3.22 14.42
CA PRO A 61 -8.76 3.91 13.32
C PRO A 61 -7.80 4.77 12.48
N ILE A 62 -6.60 5.06 13.00
CA ILE A 62 -5.54 5.75 12.26
C ILE A 62 -4.54 4.70 11.76
N HIS A 63 -4.55 4.50 10.44
CA HIS A 63 -3.59 3.63 9.77
C HIS A 63 -2.15 3.94 10.20
N SER A 64 -1.39 2.90 10.58
CA SER A 64 -0.08 3.00 11.26
C SER A 64 0.89 3.99 10.60
N THR A 65 0.96 3.98 9.26
CA THR A 65 1.86 4.85 8.49
C THR A 65 1.46 6.32 8.45
N THR A 66 0.25 6.68 8.85
CA THR A 66 -0.20 8.08 8.95
C THR A 66 0.65 8.88 9.92
N ARG A 67 1.00 8.29 11.08
CA ARG A 67 1.87 8.94 12.07
C ARG A 67 3.28 9.14 11.53
N PHE A 68 3.85 8.11 10.89
CA PHE A 68 5.18 8.20 10.27
C PHE A 68 5.23 9.28 9.19
N ARG A 69 4.20 9.42 8.35
CA ARG A 69 4.12 10.49 7.36
C ARG A 69 3.99 11.86 7.99
N ALA A 70 3.19 12.00 9.05
CA ALA A 70 3.00 13.28 9.74
C ALA A 70 4.30 13.79 10.39
N GLU A 71 5.14 12.88 10.89
CA GLU A 71 6.42 13.22 11.54
C GLU A 71 7.62 13.19 10.58
N ALA A 72 7.43 12.73 9.33
CA ALA A 72 8.49 12.57 8.35
C ALA A 72 9.22 13.89 8.09
N LYS A 73 10.50 13.95 8.45
CA LYS A 73 11.38 15.07 8.11
C LYS A 73 12.11 14.76 6.82
N ARG A 74 12.08 15.71 5.88
CA ARG A 74 12.85 15.61 4.64
C ARG A 74 14.34 15.45 4.97
N LYS A 75 14.96 14.40 4.46
CA LYS A 75 16.40 14.17 4.61
C LYS A 75 17.23 15.14 3.75
N TYR A 76 16.69 15.56 2.61
CA TYR A 76 17.35 16.43 1.66
C TYR A 76 16.51 17.68 1.40
N PRO A 77 17.15 18.84 1.19
CA PRO A 77 16.45 20.05 0.79
C PRO A 77 15.79 19.86 -0.59
N ASP A 78 14.72 20.60 -0.84
CA ASP A 78 14.20 20.76 -2.19
C ASP A 78 15.27 21.45 -3.04
N PHE A 79 15.59 20.82 -4.19
CA PHE A 79 16.56 21.33 -5.16
C PHE A 79 17.91 21.69 -4.52
N ALA A 80 18.75 20.66 -4.30
CA ALA A 80 20.05 20.80 -3.63
C ALA A 80 21.04 21.78 -4.29
N ASN A 81 20.77 22.22 -5.52
CA ASN A 81 21.57 23.18 -6.25
C ASN A 81 20.66 24.29 -6.82
N PRO A 82 21.13 25.54 -6.89
CA PRO A 82 20.41 26.58 -7.60
C PRO A 82 20.27 26.21 -9.08
N LEU A 83 19.22 26.71 -9.72
CA LEU A 83 19.09 26.62 -11.17
C LEU A 83 20.29 27.33 -11.83
N PRO A 84 20.85 26.79 -12.92
CA PRO A 84 21.88 27.50 -13.69
C PRO A 84 21.37 28.87 -14.14
N GLU A 85 22.21 29.90 -14.05
CA GLU A 85 21.84 31.30 -14.38
C GLU A 85 21.31 31.46 -15.81
N ASN A 86 21.69 30.56 -16.72
CA ASN A 86 21.32 30.58 -18.13
C ASN A 86 20.28 29.49 -18.50
N LEU A 87 19.58 28.94 -17.52
CA LEU A 87 18.54 27.93 -17.77
C LEU A 87 17.26 28.62 -18.28
N ASP A 88 17.17 28.79 -19.59
CA ASP A 88 15.94 29.20 -20.27
C ASP A 88 15.19 27.95 -20.77
N VAL A 89 14.16 27.52 -20.04
CA VAL A 89 13.23 26.48 -20.46
C VAL A 89 11.98 27.12 -21.06
N THR A 90 12.12 27.71 -22.24
CA THR A 90 11.02 28.27 -23.04
C THR A 90 10.11 27.19 -23.62
N VAL A 91 10.59 25.95 -23.70
CA VAL A 91 9.83 24.79 -24.18
C VAL A 91 9.80 23.74 -23.09
N ILE A 92 8.61 23.46 -22.57
CA ILE A 92 8.39 22.28 -21.73
C ILE A 92 8.64 21.06 -22.63
N PRO A 93 9.59 20.18 -22.31
CA PRO A 93 9.83 19.00 -23.13
C PRO A 93 8.55 18.18 -23.18
N THR A 94 8.23 17.61 -24.33
CA THR A 94 6.91 17.00 -24.61
C THR A 94 6.49 15.93 -23.58
N ASN A 95 7.47 15.27 -22.94
CA ASN A 95 7.24 14.29 -21.88
C ASN A 95 6.91 14.88 -20.50
N ALA A 96 7.11 16.17 -20.29
CA ALA A 96 6.78 16.92 -19.07
C ALA A 96 5.52 17.79 -19.22
N LEU A 97 4.91 17.80 -20.42
CA LEU A 97 3.57 18.35 -20.59
C LEU A 97 2.59 17.46 -19.81
N ILE A 98 1.97 18.01 -18.77
CA ILE A 98 0.80 17.40 -18.13
C ILE A 98 -0.18 17.10 -19.27
N PRO A 99 -0.72 15.87 -19.41
CA PRO A 99 -1.72 15.60 -20.42
C PRO A 99 -2.84 16.62 -20.21
N LEU A 100 -3.03 17.54 -21.16
CA LEU A 100 -4.22 18.36 -21.18
C LEU A 100 -5.38 17.36 -21.17
N SER A 101 -6.14 17.39 -20.08
CA SER A 101 -7.25 16.51 -19.78
C SER A 101 -8.04 16.15 -21.03
N SER A 102 -8.29 14.85 -21.22
CA SER A 102 -9.19 14.30 -22.23
C SER A 102 -10.60 14.86 -22.09
#